data_AF-A0A0J1G747-F1
#
_entry.id   AF-A0A0J1G747-F1
#
_cell.length_a   1.000
_cell.length_b   1.000
_cell.length_c   1.000
_cell.angle_alpha   90.00
_cell.angle_beta   90.00
_cell.angle_gamma   90.00
#
_symmetry.space_group_name_H-M   'P 1'
#
loop_
_entity.id
_entity.type
_entity.pdbx_description
1 polymer ?
#
loop_
_entity_poly.entity_id
_entity_poly.type
_entity_poly.pdbx_seq_one_letter_code
_entity_poly.pdbx_strand_id
1 'polypeptide(L)' 'MKKSCGVYEIKSSKGRISYKIFVDIEGLHLFLRKNKDKICEKMAPVYSAGAYREYPDTKVRKLTLQEIERYMFER' A
#
# COMPACT_ATOMS: atom_id res chain seq x y z
N MET A 1 7.42 17.32 -3.58
CA MET A 1 5.94 17.41 -3.60
C MET A 1 5.38 16.04 -3.20
N LYS A 2 4.46 15.98 -2.22
CA LYS A 2 3.88 14.70 -1.79
C LYS A 2 2.90 14.19 -2.86
N LYS A 3 2.94 12.88 -3.16
CA LYS A 3 2.13 12.24 -4.21
C LYS A 3 1.23 11.17 -3.58
N SER A 4 0.06 10.96 -4.17
CA SER A 4 -0.80 9.82 -3.83
C SER A 4 -0.13 8.52 -4.28
N CYS A 5 -0.09 7.52 -3.42
CA CYS A 5 0.34 6.19 -3.82
C CYS A 5 -0.78 5.46 -4.57
N GLY A 6 -0.38 4.52 -5.44
CA GLY A 6 -1.27 3.59 -6.11
C GLY A 6 -1.13 2.17 -5.56
N VAL A 7 -2.24 1.43 -5.50
CA VAL A 7 -2.26 -0.01 -5.24
C VAL A 7 -2.23 -0.72 -6.58
N TYR A 8 -1.28 -1.62 -6.76
CA TYR A 8 -1.06 -2.39 -7.99
C TYR A 8 -1.29 -3.86 -7.74
N GLU A 9 -1.95 -4.50 -8.70
CA GLU A 9 -2.10 -5.95 -8.73
C GLU A 9 -0.84 -6.59 -9.34
N ILE A 10 -0.24 -7.51 -8.60
CA ILE A 10 0.98 -8.22 -8.97
C ILE A 10 0.70 -9.70 -8.97
N LYS A 11 0.89 -10.33 -10.13
CA LYS A 11 0.74 -11.76 -10.33
C LYS A 11 2.12 -12.40 -10.40
N SER A 12 2.30 -13.51 -9.69
CA SER A 12 3.50 -14.33 -9.83
C SER A 12 3.35 -15.33 -10.96
N SER A 13 4.47 -15.84 -11.46
CA SER A 13 4.52 -16.96 -12.41
C SER A 13 3.81 -18.22 -11.90
N LYS A 14 3.70 -18.39 -10.59
CA LYS A 14 2.96 -19.49 -9.93
C LYS A 14 1.45 -19.21 -9.78
N GLY A 15 0.95 -18.12 -10.37
CA GLY A 15 -0.46 -17.73 -10.35
C GLY A 15 -0.93 -17.02 -9.09
N ARG A 16 -0.07 -16.83 -8.08
CA ARG A 16 -0.45 -16.08 -6.86
C ARG A 16 -0.65 -14.61 -7.20
N ILE A 17 -1.80 -14.06 -6.81
CA ILE A 17 -2.11 -12.63 -6.90
C ILE A 17 -1.78 -11.97 -5.56
N SER A 18 -1.20 -10.77 -5.61
CA SER A 18 -0.91 -9.94 -4.45
C SER A 18 -1.06 -8.47 -4.79
N TYR A 19 -1.37 -7.64 -3.79
CA TYR A 19 -1.49 -6.20 -3.96
C TYR A 19 -0.31 -5.49 -3.30
N LYS A 20 0.27 -4.51 -4.00
CA LYS A 20 1.40 -3.73 -3.50
C LYS A 20 1.17 -2.25 -3.71
N ILE A 21 1.63 -1.45 -2.74
CA ILE A 21 1.53 0.00 -2.77
C ILE A 21 2.84 0.56 -3.30
N PHE A 22 2.77 1.39 -4.34
CA PHE A 22 3.92 2.13 -4.88
C PHE A 22 3.58 3.61 -4.97
N VAL A 23 4.60 4.46 -4.78
CA VAL A 23 4.46 5.92 -4.88
C VAL A 23 4.16 6.33 -6.32
N ASP A 24 4.78 5.67 -7.28
CA ASP A 24 4.61 5.91 -8.72
C ASP A 24 4.99 4.66 -9.53
N ILE A 25 4.89 4.80 -10.86
CA ILE A 25 5.20 3.73 -11.82
C ILE A 25 6.70 3.38 -11.84
N GLU A 26 7.59 4.31 -11.49
CA GLU A 26 9.03 4.03 -11.40
C GLU A 26 9.32 3.07 -10.23
N GLY A 27 8.64 3.26 -9.10
CA GLY A 27 8.67 2.33 -7.98
C GLY A 27 8.21 0.93 -8.37
N LEU A 28 7.15 0.83 -9.18
CA LEU A 28 6.69 -0.45 -9.74
C LEU A 28 7.78 -1.07 -10.64
N HIS A 29 8.36 -0.30 -11.56
CA HIS A 29 9.40 -0.80 -12.47
C HIS A 29 10.63 -1.32 -11.72
N LEU A 30 11.09 -0.59 -10.70
CA LEU A 30 12.22 -1.02 -9.87
C LEU A 30 11.90 -2.35 -9.15
N PHE A 31 10.67 -2.49 -8.64
CA PHE A 31 10.21 -3.71 -8.02
C PHE A 31 10.20 -4.88 -9.00
N LEU A 32 9.62 -4.71 -10.19
CA LEU A 32 9.54 -5.76 -11.22
C LEU A 32 10.93 -6.17 -11.72
N ARG A 33 11.86 -5.22 -11.90
CA ARG A 33 13.26 -5.53 -12.26
C ARG A 33 13.96 -6.42 -11.23
N LYS A 34 13.68 -6.21 -9.94
CA LYS A 34 14.21 -7.04 -8.83
C LYS A 34 13.49 -8.38 -8.68
N ASN A 35 12.27 -8.51 -9.18
CA ASN A 35 11.41 -9.69 -9.00
C ASN A 35 10.94 -10.21 -10.37
N LYS A 36 11.84 -10.89 -11.08
CA LYS A 36 11.63 -11.32 -12.48
C LYS A 36 10.46 -12.32 -12.66
N ASP A 37 10.04 -12.99 -11.60
CA ASP A 37 8.91 -13.93 -11.59
C ASP A 37 7.55 -13.25 -11.43
N LYS A 38 7.52 -11.91 -11.30
CA LYS A 38 6.31 -11.13 -11.03
C LYS A 38 6.00 -10.21 -12.18
N ILE A 39 4.71 -10.07 -12.47
CA ILE A 39 4.18 -9.20 -13.51
C ILE A 39 3.07 -8.31 -12.94
N CYS A 40 2.92 -7.12 -13.49
CA CYS A 40 1.75 -6.28 -13.30
C CYS A 40 1.01 -6.21 -14.64
N GLU A 41 -0.10 -6.94 -14.79
CA GLU A 41 -0.78 -7.07 -16.10
C GLU A 41 -1.32 -5.72 -16.59
N LYS A 42 -1.89 -4.91 -15.70
CA LYS A 42 -2.47 -3.61 -16.06
C LYS A 42 -1.44 -2.49 -16.24
N MET A 43 -0.22 -2.66 -15.70
CA MET A 43 0.81 -1.60 -15.62
C MET A 43 0.29 -0.25 -15.08
N ALA A 44 -0.79 -0.31 -14.30
CA ALA A 44 -1.51 0.83 -13.75
C ALA A 44 -2.10 0.42 -12.40
N PRO A 45 -2.32 1.36 -11.48
CA PRO A 45 -2.90 1.05 -10.18
C PRO A 45 -4.35 0.60 -10.35
N VAL A 46 -4.74 -0.45 -9.64
CA VAL A 46 -6.16 -0.84 -9.50
C VAL A 46 -6.92 0.11 -8.57
N TYR A 47 -6.20 0.86 -7.74
CA TYR A 47 -6.76 1.88 -6.87
C TYR A 47 -5.75 3.00 -6.60
N SER A 48 -6.22 4.24 -6.57
CA SER A 48 -5.49 5.41 -6.07
C SER A 48 -6.47 6.33 -5.35
N ALA A 49 -6.02 7.00 -4.30
CA ALA A 49 -6.80 7.99 -3.57
C ALA A 49 -6.95 9.33 -4.36
N GLY A 50 -6.41 9.43 -5.57
CA GLY A 50 -6.45 10.63 -6.38
C GLY A 50 -5.41 11.66 -5.94
N ALA A 51 -5.82 12.72 -5.25
CA ALA A 51 -4.88 13.69 -4.71
C ALA A 51 -4.32 13.24 -3.35
N TYR A 52 -3.06 13.58 -3.07
CA TYR A 52 -2.51 13.41 -1.73
C TYR A 52 -3.23 14.33 -0.74
N ARG A 53 -3.72 13.78 0.38
CA ARG A 53 -4.37 14.53 1.45
C ARG A 53 -3.60 14.36 2.75
N GLU A 54 -3.30 15.48 3.39
CA GLU A 54 -2.78 15.50 4.76
C GLU A 54 -3.92 15.53 5.76
N TYR A 55 -3.75 14.78 6.85
CA TYR A 55 -4.67 14.74 7.97
C TYR A 55 -3.87 15.15 9.21
N PRO A 56 -3.82 16.45 9.53
CA PRO A 56 -2.90 17.00 10.53
C PRO A 56 -3.12 16.40 11.93
N ASP A 57 -4.34 16.00 12.24
CA ASP A 57 -4.70 15.37 13.52
C ASP A 57 -4.42 13.87 13.59
N THR A 58 -3.82 13.29 12.55
CA THR A 58 -3.48 11.86 12.54
C THR A 58 -2.34 11.58 13.51
N LYS A 59 -2.63 10.77 14.54
CA LYS A 59 -1.63 10.29 15.48
C LYS A 59 -1.23 8.85 15.14
N VAL A 60 -0.18 8.68 14.33
CA VAL A 60 0.43 7.36 14.15
C VAL A 60 1.39 7.09 15.31
N ARG A 61 0.87 6.47 16.38
CA ARG A 61 1.67 6.05 17.54
C ARG A 61 1.20 4.69 18.06
N LYS A 62 2.06 4.03 18.84
CA LYS A 62 1.67 2.84 19.59
C LYS A 62 0.63 3.23 20.66
N LEU A 63 -0.41 2.42 20.80
CA LEU A 63 -1.38 2.55 21.88
C LEU A 63 -0.74 2.18 23.23
N THR A 64 -1.18 2.82 24.30
CA THR A 64 -0.84 2.41 25.66
C THR A 64 -1.59 1.13 26.04
N LEU A 65 -1.16 0.46 27.12
CA LEU A 65 -1.86 -0.74 27.60
C LEU A 65 -3.33 -0.44 27.94
N GLN A 66 -3.61 0.68 28.60
CA GLN A 66 -4.97 1.11 28.94
C GLN A 66 -5.82 1.34 27.70
N GLU A 67 -5.27 1.96 26.65
CA GLU A 67 -5.97 2.19 25.38
C GLU A 67 -6.25 0.86 24.66
N ILE A 68 -5.34 -0.10 24.73
CA ILE A 68 -5.52 -1.45 24.17
C ILE A 68 -6.65 -2.19 24.91
N GLU A 69 -6.63 -2.19 26.24
CA GLU A 69 -7.67 -2.83 27.06
C GLU A 69 -9.04 -2.24 26.76
N ARG A 70 -9.12 -0.91 26.66
CA ARG A 70 -10.36 -0.21 26.30
C ARG A 70 -10.87 -0.60 24.92
N TYR A 71 -10.00 -0.60 23.91
CA TYR A 71 -10.35 -1.00 22.55
C TYR A 71 -10.83 -2.46 22.47
N MET A 72 -10.21 -3.37 23.23
CA MET A 72 -10.62 -4.78 23.27
C MET A 72 -11.98 -4.97 23.95
N PHE A 73 -12.36 -4.11 24.89
CA PHE A 73 -13.67 -4.15 25.55
C PHE A 73 -14.81 -3.63 24.65
N GLU A 74 -14.52 -2.67 23.77
CA GLU A 74 -15.50 -2.08 22.86
C GLU A 74 -15.80 -2.95 21.62
N ARG A 75 -15.10 -4.08 21.48
CA ARG A 75 -15.24 -5.02 20.36
C ARG A 75 -16.31 -6.07 20.62
#